data_AF-A0A0D2JE17-F1
#
_entry.id   AF-A0A0D2JE17-F1
#
_cell.length_a   1.000
_cell.length_b   1.000
_cell.length_c   1.000
_cell.angle_alpha   90.00
_cell.angle_beta   90.00
_cell.angle_gamma   90.00
#
_symmetry.space_group_name_H-M   'P 1'
#
loop_
_entity.id
_entity.type
_entity.pdbx_description
1 polymer ?
#
loop_
_entity_poly.entity_id
_entity_poly.type
_entity_poly.pdbx_seq_one_letter_code
_entity_poly.pdbx_strand_id
1 'polypeptide(L)'
;MPLRTSREKIFDPITYNIDGREICLVSLTVPVFSHGRTIGVIGIDLSVEQCRAIVSRQRPYGTGYMAMISNNGVVVAHPNKGYIGKNIFDLDCKNKYLVEIKEGKPLTVIHNSKYTGDNVYLYFSPIHLSDDDKPWSVVVAAPEKAVLAGVTRARNLAVLIGLLALLIVSSGVYLVAGSVAGPIQKSTQNISLSAESVSSASEQIASSSQQLSSGATEQASALEETSAALEEIASMTGQNADHADQADNYMKDVSVLVKEAESDMEELVKHVARINQTGNETAGIIKTVEEIAFQTNLSALNAARGGCPGRGSRSGFCSGGRRGEEPGSAFCRGR
;
A
#
# COMPACT_ATOMS: atom_id res chain seq x y z
N MET A 1 -99.61 31.80 6.38
CA MET A 1 -100.25 31.41 7.66
C MET A 1 -101.10 30.18 7.41
N PRO A 2 -101.13 29.20 8.31
CA PRO A 2 -101.83 27.91 8.12
C PRO A 2 -103.32 28.06 7.74
N LEU A 3 -104.00 29.06 8.31
CA LEU A 3 -105.39 29.46 7.97
C LEU A 3 -105.64 29.75 6.48
N ARG A 4 -104.59 30.11 5.71
CA ARG A 4 -104.69 30.39 4.26
C ARG A 4 -104.09 29.28 3.38
N THR A 5 -103.26 28.40 3.96
CA THR A 5 -102.55 27.35 3.20
C THR A 5 -103.14 25.96 3.41
N SER A 6 -103.95 25.75 4.46
CA SER A 6 -104.58 24.46 4.79
C SER A 6 -103.59 23.29 4.84
N ARG A 7 -102.36 23.58 5.26
CA ARG A 7 -101.26 22.63 5.48
C ARG A 7 -100.61 22.92 6.81
N GLU A 8 -100.00 21.90 7.39
CA GLU A 8 -99.10 22.06 8.51
C GLU A 8 -97.89 22.93 8.13
N LYS A 9 -97.29 23.58 9.14
CA LYS A 9 -96.10 24.40 8.96
C LYS A 9 -95.33 24.53 10.26
N ILE A 10 -94.00 24.45 10.16
CA ILE A 10 -93.08 24.85 11.22
C ILE A 10 -92.59 26.29 10.97
N PHE A 11 -92.40 27.04 12.05
CA PHE A 11 -91.85 28.39 11.98
C PHE A 11 -90.35 28.40 12.34
N ASP A 12 -89.59 29.29 11.69
CA ASP A 12 -88.25 29.65 12.12
C ASP A 12 -88.30 30.18 13.58
N PRO A 13 -87.23 30.01 14.39
CA PRO A 13 -87.25 30.39 15.80
C PRO A 13 -87.62 31.86 16.04
N ILE A 14 -88.59 32.11 16.93
CA ILE A 14 -89.01 33.45 17.34
C ILE A 14 -88.67 33.66 18.82
N THR A 15 -88.07 34.81 19.14
CA THR A 15 -87.81 35.22 20.52
C THR A 15 -89.00 36.00 21.07
N TYR A 16 -89.55 35.52 22.18
CA TYR A 16 -90.59 36.19 22.96
C TYR A 16 -89.99 36.68 24.28
N ASN A 17 -90.41 37.86 24.76
CA ASN A 17 -90.11 38.30 26.11
C ASN A 17 -91.35 38.03 26.98
N ILE A 18 -91.22 37.12 27.95
CA ILE A 18 -92.27 36.75 28.90
C ILE A 18 -91.68 36.96 30.29
N ASP A 19 -92.32 37.81 31.11
CA ASP A 19 -91.89 38.18 32.47
C ASP A 19 -90.41 38.59 32.58
N GLY A 20 -89.91 39.36 31.60
CA GLY A 20 -88.53 39.85 31.55
C GLY A 20 -87.50 38.79 31.12
N ARG A 21 -87.93 37.60 30.69
CA ARG A 21 -87.07 36.54 30.17
C ARG A 21 -87.30 36.37 28.68
N GLU A 22 -86.21 36.45 27.91
CA GLU A 22 -86.22 36.08 26.51
C GLU A 22 -86.26 34.55 26.36
N ILE A 23 -87.33 34.04 25.76
CA ILE A 23 -87.54 32.63 25.45
C ILE A 23 -87.65 32.50 23.94
N CYS A 24 -86.73 31.73 23.34
CA CYS A 24 -86.79 31.40 21.92
C CYS A 24 -87.62 30.11 21.74
N LEU A 25 -88.65 30.17 20.90
CA LEU A 25 -89.60 29.08 20.65
C LEU A 25 -89.66 28.76 19.15
N VAL A 26 -89.92 27.50 18.84
CA VAL A 26 -90.27 27.01 17.50
C VAL A 26 -91.71 26.49 17.57
N SER A 27 -92.62 27.14 16.84
CA SER A 27 -94.01 26.71 16.78
C SER A 27 -94.22 25.76 15.60
N LEU A 28 -94.68 24.53 15.87
CA LEU A 28 -95.28 23.65 14.87
C LEU A 28 -96.79 23.91 14.86
N THR A 29 -97.37 24.14 13.69
CA THR A 29 -98.79 24.49 13.56
C THR A 29 -99.51 23.58 12.58
N VAL A 30 -100.69 23.09 12.98
CA VAL A 30 -101.53 22.17 12.20
C VAL A 30 -102.94 22.77 12.06
N PRO A 31 -103.50 22.87 10.84
CA PRO A 31 -104.86 23.36 10.63
C PRO A 31 -105.91 22.37 11.14
N VAL A 32 -106.97 22.87 11.75
CA VAL A 32 -108.13 22.08 12.19
C VAL A 32 -109.26 22.24 11.18
N PHE A 33 -109.75 21.12 10.66
CA PHE A 33 -110.80 21.09 9.65
C PHE A 33 -112.17 20.73 10.22
N SER A 34 -113.23 21.35 9.70
CA SER A 34 -114.61 20.93 9.91
C SER A 34 -115.42 21.23 8.65
N HIS A 35 -116.23 20.27 8.19
CA HIS A 35 -117.04 20.38 6.97
C HIS A 35 -116.24 20.86 5.75
N GLY A 36 -115.03 20.33 5.55
CA GLY A 36 -114.14 20.68 4.44
C GLY A 36 -113.51 22.07 4.50
N ARG A 37 -113.67 22.82 5.60
CA ARG A 37 -113.09 24.16 5.79
C ARG A 37 -112.18 24.20 7.01
N THR A 38 -111.09 24.97 6.90
CA THR A 38 -110.18 25.24 8.02
C THR A 38 -110.87 26.18 9.00
N ILE A 39 -111.19 25.69 10.20
CA ILE A 39 -111.91 26.44 11.25
C ILE A 39 -110.99 26.97 12.35
N GLY A 40 -109.73 26.53 12.40
CA GLY A 40 -108.76 26.95 13.40
C GLY A 40 -107.38 26.38 13.12
N VAL A 41 -106.44 26.63 14.04
CA VAL A 41 -105.08 26.11 14.02
C VAL A 41 -104.71 25.70 15.43
N ILE A 42 -104.13 24.51 15.60
CA ILE A 42 -103.49 24.08 16.83
C ILE A 42 -101.98 24.30 16.66
N GLY A 43 -101.35 24.92 17.66
CA GLY A 43 -99.90 25.11 17.73
C GLY A 43 -99.31 24.30 18.88
N ILE A 44 -98.13 23.72 18.66
CA ILE A 44 -97.27 23.17 19.72
C ILE A 44 -95.97 23.97 19.68
N ASP A 45 -95.65 24.62 20.81
CA ASP A 45 -94.39 25.35 20.97
C ASP A 45 -93.30 24.44 21.54
N LEU A 46 -92.24 24.24 20.75
CA LEU A 46 -91.04 23.52 21.15
C LEU A 46 -90.01 24.53 21.68
N SER A 47 -89.50 24.26 22.88
CA SER A 47 -88.47 25.10 23.49
C SER A 47 -87.13 24.89 22.80
N VAL A 48 -86.56 25.96 22.25
CA VAL A 48 -85.23 25.92 21.63
C VAL A 48 -84.15 25.47 22.63
N GLU A 49 -84.31 25.77 23.92
CA GLU A 49 -83.39 25.29 24.96
C GLU A 49 -83.39 23.77 25.13
N GLN A 50 -84.51 23.07 24.86
CA GLN A 50 -84.54 21.60 24.84
C GLN A 50 -83.75 21.04 23.66
N CYS A 51 -83.95 21.58 22.45
CA CYS A 51 -83.15 21.23 21.28
C CYS A 51 -81.66 21.53 21.50
N ARG A 52 -81.35 22.67 22.14
CA ARG A 52 -79.98 23.06 22.51
C ARG A 52 -79.36 22.07 23.50
N ALA A 53 -80.10 21.61 24.51
CA ALA A 53 -79.62 20.63 25.48
C ALA A 53 -79.26 19.29 24.80
N ILE A 54 -80.07 18.83 23.85
CA ILE A 54 -79.82 17.61 23.07
C ILE A 54 -78.52 17.74 22.27
N VAL A 55 -78.36 18.80 21.45
CA VAL A 55 -77.16 18.96 20.62
C VAL A 55 -75.90 19.30 21.42
N SER A 56 -76.04 19.91 22.62
CA SER A 56 -74.90 20.21 23.51
C SER A 56 -74.39 18.99 24.28
N ARG A 57 -75.23 17.96 24.46
CA ARG A 57 -74.84 16.70 25.11
C ARG A 57 -73.94 15.84 24.22
N GLN A 58 -74.10 15.94 22.90
CA GLN A 58 -73.33 15.18 21.93
C GLN A 58 -72.06 15.96 21.53
N ARG A 59 -70.89 15.34 21.70
CA ARG A 59 -69.59 15.89 21.29
C ARG A 59 -68.87 14.93 20.35
N PRO A 60 -69.12 15.01 19.03
CA PRO A 60 -68.41 14.23 18.02
C PRO A 60 -66.89 14.31 18.24
N TYR A 61 -66.22 13.16 18.35
CA TYR A 61 -64.77 13.08 18.61
C TYR A 61 -64.29 13.85 19.87
N GLY A 62 -65.17 14.05 20.86
CA GLY A 62 -64.87 14.67 22.17
C GLY A 62 -64.80 16.20 22.19
N THR A 63 -64.27 16.81 21.13
CA THR A 63 -64.12 18.28 21.00
C THR A 63 -64.97 18.90 19.88
N GLY A 64 -65.66 18.09 19.09
CA GLY A 64 -66.65 18.54 18.11
C GLY A 64 -67.97 18.97 18.74
N TYR A 65 -68.88 19.44 17.89
CA TYR A 65 -70.21 19.90 18.30
C TYR A 65 -71.29 19.46 17.30
N MET A 66 -72.54 19.49 17.75
CA MET A 66 -73.70 19.41 16.87
C MET A 66 -74.49 20.71 16.89
N ALA A 67 -75.18 21.01 15.80
CA ALA A 67 -76.09 22.14 15.69
C ALA A 67 -77.33 21.75 14.87
N MET A 68 -78.36 22.57 14.93
CA MET A 68 -79.55 22.47 14.08
C MET A 68 -79.79 23.83 13.43
N ILE A 69 -80.00 23.82 12.11
CA ILE A 69 -80.33 25.02 11.34
C ILE A 69 -81.62 24.78 10.56
N SER A 70 -82.41 25.83 10.37
CA SER A 70 -83.60 25.77 9.52
C SER A 70 -83.23 25.79 8.04
N ASN A 71 -84.20 25.51 7.18
CA ASN A 71 -84.03 25.57 5.72
C ASN A 71 -83.53 26.95 5.21
N ASN A 72 -83.81 28.02 5.95
CA ASN A 72 -83.37 29.39 5.64
C ASN A 72 -81.97 29.73 6.17
N GLY A 73 -81.31 28.79 6.87
CA GLY A 73 -80.01 29.00 7.52
C GLY A 73 -80.09 29.65 8.91
N VAL A 74 -81.29 29.81 9.49
CA VAL A 74 -81.42 30.31 10.86
C VAL A 74 -80.94 29.24 11.83
N VAL A 75 -80.05 29.58 12.75
CA VAL A 75 -79.56 28.64 13.77
C VAL A 75 -80.67 28.40 14.79
N VAL A 76 -81.22 27.19 14.77
CA VAL A 76 -82.24 26.73 15.70
C VAL A 76 -81.61 26.31 17.02
N ALA A 77 -80.56 25.48 16.99
CA ALA A 77 -79.90 25.00 18.20
C ALA A 77 -78.39 24.94 18.01
N HIS A 78 -77.62 25.48 18.97
CA HIS A 78 -76.17 25.47 18.95
C HIS A 78 -75.61 25.57 20.39
N PRO A 79 -74.49 24.91 20.75
CA PRO A 79 -73.95 24.95 22.11
C PRO A 79 -73.63 26.38 22.61
N ASN A 80 -73.07 27.22 21.73
CA ASN A 80 -73.01 28.66 21.95
C ASN A 80 -74.40 29.29 21.73
N LYS A 81 -75.03 29.75 22.83
CA LYS A 81 -76.32 30.44 22.82
C LYS A 81 -76.34 31.69 21.93
N GLY A 82 -75.22 32.43 21.86
CA GLY A 82 -75.12 33.68 21.11
C GLY A 82 -75.22 33.54 19.58
N TYR A 83 -75.37 32.32 19.06
CA TYR A 83 -75.60 32.03 17.65
C TYR A 83 -77.08 31.73 17.33
N ILE A 84 -77.89 31.37 18.33
CA ILE A 84 -79.31 31.01 18.14
C ILE A 84 -80.09 32.21 17.58
N GLY A 85 -81.00 31.95 16.65
CA GLY A 85 -81.80 32.97 15.95
C GLY A 85 -81.03 33.80 14.91
N LYS A 86 -79.70 33.69 14.84
CA LYS A 86 -78.90 34.33 13.79
C LYS A 86 -78.79 33.44 12.56
N ASN A 87 -78.49 34.03 11.41
CA ASN A 87 -78.23 33.26 10.21
C ASN A 87 -76.80 32.70 10.22
N ILE A 88 -76.62 31.40 9.94
CA ILE A 88 -75.32 30.74 9.87
C ILE A 88 -74.41 31.36 8.79
N PHE A 89 -74.99 31.95 7.75
CA PHE A 89 -74.23 32.56 6.67
C PHE A 89 -73.63 33.92 7.04
N ASP A 90 -74.23 34.62 8.00
CA ASP A 90 -73.69 35.86 8.57
C ASP A 90 -72.62 35.56 9.65
N LEU A 91 -72.77 34.42 10.33
CA LEU A 91 -71.87 33.99 11.39
C LEU A 91 -70.54 33.46 10.86
N ASP A 92 -70.56 32.53 9.90
CA ASP A 92 -69.36 31.76 9.54
C ASP A 92 -69.23 31.36 8.06
N CYS A 93 -70.34 31.07 7.36
CA CYS A 93 -70.27 30.52 6.00
C CYS A 93 -70.76 31.54 4.95
N LYS A 94 -69.89 32.15 4.11
CA LYS A 94 -70.31 33.16 3.11
C LYS A 94 -71.27 32.63 2.00
N ASN A 95 -72.56 32.40 2.30
CA ASN A 95 -73.68 31.93 1.45
C ASN A 95 -73.45 30.72 0.52
N LYS A 96 -72.24 30.15 0.49
CA LYS A 96 -71.75 29.19 -0.53
C LYS A 96 -72.52 27.86 -0.58
N TYR A 97 -73.18 27.51 0.52
CA TYR A 97 -73.83 26.21 0.71
C TYR A 97 -75.35 26.35 0.95
N LEU A 98 -75.88 27.56 0.74
CA LEU A 98 -77.28 27.90 1.03
C LEU A 98 -78.27 27.19 0.08
N VAL A 99 -77.83 26.84 -1.14
CA VAL A 99 -78.68 26.15 -2.13
C VAL A 99 -78.89 24.70 -1.71
N GLU A 100 -77.80 23.99 -1.40
CA GLU A 100 -77.82 22.59 -0.99
C GLU A 100 -78.61 22.39 0.32
N ILE A 101 -78.43 23.29 1.28
CA ILE A 101 -79.22 23.30 2.54
C ILE A 101 -80.71 23.56 2.25
N LYS A 102 -81.04 24.50 1.36
CA LYS A 102 -82.43 24.79 0.97
C LYS A 102 -83.11 23.63 0.23
N GLU A 103 -82.35 22.91 -0.59
CA GLU A 103 -82.80 21.74 -1.33
C GLU A 103 -82.80 20.45 -0.49
N GLY A 104 -82.33 20.50 0.77
CA GLY A 104 -82.26 19.32 1.63
C GLY A 104 -81.23 18.27 1.19
N LYS A 105 -80.19 18.68 0.46
CA LYS A 105 -79.12 17.76 0.03
C LYS A 105 -78.10 17.58 1.16
N PRO A 106 -77.72 16.34 1.51
CA PRO A 106 -76.64 16.11 2.46
C PRO A 106 -75.32 16.65 1.89
N LEU A 107 -74.53 17.31 2.73
CA LEU A 107 -73.34 18.04 2.30
C LEU A 107 -72.21 17.89 3.32
N THR A 108 -70.99 17.63 2.85
CA THR A 108 -69.77 17.66 3.66
C THR A 108 -68.87 18.80 3.20
N VAL A 109 -68.43 19.66 4.13
CA VAL A 109 -67.48 20.75 3.84
C VAL A 109 -66.41 20.83 4.93
N ILE A 110 -65.21 21.27 4.55
CA ILE A 110 -64.20 21.71 5.52
C ILE A 110 -64.43 23.18 5.79
N HIS A 111 -64.51 23.56 7.06
CA HIS A 111 -64.74 24.94 7.50
C HIS A 111 -63.87 25.26 8.72
N ASN A 112 -63.35 26.48 8.81
CA ASN A 112 -62.66 26.96 10.00
C ASN A 112 -63.68 27.53 10.97
N SER A 113 -64.10 26.74 11.97
CA SER A 113 -65.19 27.14 12.87
C SER A 113 -64.69 28.13 13.91
N LYS A 114 -65.34 29.30 13.98
CA LYS A 114 -65.07 30.31 15.02
C LYS A 114 -65.38 29.82 16.43
N TYR A 115 -66.18 28.77 16.57
CA TYR A 115 -66.52 28.18 17.86
C TYR A 115 -65.43 27.24 18.39
N THR A 116 -64.80 26.44 17.53
CA THR A 116 -63.69 25.55 17.93
C THR A 116 -62.31 26.18 17.75
N GLY A 117 -62.20 27.28 16.99
CA GLY A 117 -60.93 27.93 16.66
C GLY A 117 -60.04 27.12 15.70
N ASP A 118 -60.61 26.10 15.06
CA ASP A 118 -59.91 25.06 14.31
C ASP A 118 -60.75 24.60 13.11
N ASN A 119 -60.09 23.97 12.14
CA ASN A 119 -60.78 23.31 11.04
C ASN A 119 -61.65 22.15 11.53
N VAL A 120 -62.89 22.12 11.04
CA VAL A 120 -63.88 21.07 11.27
C VAL A 120 -64.41 20.57 9.93
N TYR A 121 -64.66 19.27 9.84
CA TYR A 121 -65.56 18.72 8.83
C TYR A 121 -66.99 18.97 9.32
N LEU A 122 -67.73 19.83 8.62
CA LEU A 122 -69.16 20.02 8.81
C LEU A 122 -69.90 19.04 7.90
N TYR A 123 -70.69 18.15 8.48
CA TYR A 123 -71.65 17.33 7.77
C TYR A 123 -73.07 17.83 8.04
N PHE A 124 -73.75 18.29 6.98
CA PHE A 124 -75.14 18.70 7.00
C PHE A 124 -76.00 17.49 6.61
N SER A 125 -76.87 17.05 7.52
CA SER A 125 -77.83 15.98 7.28
C SER A 125 -79.25 16.56 7.32
N PRO A 126 -80.04 16.40 6.24
CA PRO A 126 -81.41 16.90 6.20
C PRO A 126 -82.31 16.14 7.19
N ILE A 127 -83.22 16.86 7.85
CA ILE A 127 -84.28 16.33 8.69
C ILE A 127 -85.62 16.91 8.25
N HIS A 128 -86.60 16.05 8.00
CA HIS A 128 -87.97 16.42 7.70
C HIS A 128 -88.76 16.37 9.01
N LEU A 129 -89.40 17.48 9.37
CA LEU A 129 -90.18 17.64 10.61
C LEU A 129 -91.70 17.59 10.35
N SER A 130 -92.07 17.51 9.08
CA SER A 130 -93.40 17.59 8.48
C SER A 130 -93.28 17.05 7.05
N ASP A 131 -94.34 16.45 6.51
CA ASP A 131 -94.34 15.92 5.13
C ASP A 131 -94.45 17.03 4.07
N ASP A 132 -94.93 18.20 4.46
CA ASP A 132 -95.28 19.33 3.58
C ASP A 132 -94.29 20.52 3.67
N ASP A 133 -93.38 20.51 4.64
CA ASP A 133 -92.44 21.61 4.91
C ASP A 133 -91.01 21.31 4.44
N LYS A 134 -90.21 22.36 4.26
CA LYS A 134 -88.85 22.22 3.75
C LYS A 134 -87.90 21.66 4.82
N PRO A 135 -86.99 20.74 4.47
CA PRO A 135 -86.11 20.10 5.45
C PRO A 135 -85.22 21.11 6.17
N TRP A 136 -85.12 20.92 7.48
CA TRP A 136 -84.08 21.54 8.31
C TRP A 136 -82.81 20.69 8.21
N SER A 137 -81.70 21.16 8.75
CA SER A 137 -80.44 20.40 8.75
C SER A 137 -79.86 20.26 10.14
N VAL A 138 -79.53 19.02 10.51
CA VAL A 138 -78.62 18.74 11.63
C VAL A 138 -77.20 18.85 11.10
N VAL A 139 -76.38 19.66 11.77
CA VAL A 139 -74.98 19.88 11.43
C VAL A 139 -74.11 19.14 12.44
N VAL A 140 -73.24 18.27 11.98
CA VAL A 140 -72.23 17.58 12.79
C VAL A 140 -70.87 18.18 12.47
N ALA A 141 -70.21 18.78 13.45
CA ALA A 141 -68.88 19.35 13.32
C ALA A 141 -67.83 18.44 13.95
N ALA A 142 -67.03 17.77 13.12
CA ALA A 142 -65.95 16.88 13.54
C ALA A 142 -64.57 17.56 13.35
N PRO A 143 -63.81 17.84 14.43
CA PRO A 143 -62.52 18.53 14.32
C PRO A 143 -61.49 17.74 13.51
N GLU A 144 -60.88 18.39 12.52
CA GLU A 144 -59.94 17.76 11.58
C GLU A 144 -58.79 17.04 12.31
N LYS A 145 -58.20 17.72 13.30
CA LYS A 145 -57.13 17.16 14.15
C LYS A 145 -57.54 15.89 14.90
N ALA A 146 -58.81 15.78 15.32
CA ALA A 146 -59.32 14.63 16.06
C ALA A 146 -59.60 13.45 15.11
N VAL A 147 -60.17 13.71 13.94
CA VAL A 147 -60.37 12.72 12.86
C VAL A 147 -59.03 12.17 12.37
N LEU A 148 -58.03 13.05 12.17
CA LEU A 148 -56.69 12.67 11.69
C LEU A 148 -55.72 12.23 12.80
N ALA A 149 -56.14 12.16 14.07
CA ALA A 149 -55.28 11.77 15.19
C ALA A 149 -54.70 10.35 15.03
N GLY A 150 -55.48 9.41 14.49
CA GLY A 150 -55.00 8.06 14.18
C GLY A 150 -53.96 8.05 13.05
N VAL A 151 -54.26 8.77 11.96
CA VAL A 151 -53.39 8.88 10.77
C VAL A 151 -52.05 9.53 11.11
N THR A 152 -52.07 10.62 11.89
CA THR A 152 -50.84 11.33 12.29
C THR A 152 -49.96 10.50 13.22
N ARG A 153 -50.54 9.71 14.14
CA ARG A 153 -49.78 8.73 14.95
C ARG A 153 -49.13 7.65 14.09
N ALA A 154 -49.89 7.02 13.18
CA ALA A 154 -49.39 6.00 12.28
C ALA A 154 -48.26 6.53 11.36
N ARG A 155 -48.46 7.71 10.78
CA ARG A 155 -47.44 8.42 9.98
C ARG A 155 -46.16 8.67 10.77
N ASN A 156 -46.28 9.20 11.99
CA ASN A 156 -45.10 9.50 12.82
C ASN A 156 -44.33 8.23 13.19
N LEU A 157 -45.03 7.12 13.48
CA LEU A 157 -44.41 5.81 13.70
C LEU A 157 -43.67 5.30 12.45
N ALA A 158 -44.30 5.39 11.27
CA ALA A 158 -43.68 4.99 10.00
C ALA A 158 -42.43 5.82 9.67
N VAL A 159 -42.45 7.13 9.93
CA VAL A 159 -41.27 8.01 9.76
C VAL A 159 -40.14 7.61 10.70
N LEU A 160 -40.42 7.30 11.98
CA LEU A 160 -39.40 6.84 12.93
C LEU A 160 -38.77 5.52 12.50
N ILE A 161 -39.57 4.55 12.03
CA ILE A 161 -39.08 3.26 11.52
C ILE A 161 -38.21 3.48 10.27
N GLY A 162 -38.62 4.36 9.35
CA GLY A 162 -37.85 4.70 8.15
C GLY A 162 -36.48 5.32 8.48
N LEU A 163 -36.43 6.24 9.45
CA LEU A 163 -35.18 6.83 9.94
C LEU A 163 -34.27 5.80 10.62
N LEU A 164 -34.83 4.91 11.44
CA LEU A 164 -34.10 3.81 12.07
C LEU A 164 -33.51 2.85 11.02
N ALA A 165 -34.28 2.46 10.02
CA ALA A 165 -33.81 1.61 8.93
C ALA A 165 -32.67 2.28 8.14
N LEU A 166 -32.79 3.58 7.84
CA LEU A 166 -31.76 4.35 7.16
C LEU A 166 -30.47 4.44 7.99
N LEU A 167 -30.57 4.68 9.30
CA LEU A 167 -29.43 4.67 10.22
C LEU A 167 -28.75 3.29 10.31
N ILE A 168 -29.53 2.20 10.34
CA ILE A 168 -28.99 0.83 10.35
C ILE A 168 -28.24 0.54 9.04
N VAL A 169 -28.82 0.89 7.89
CA VAL A 169 -28.16 0.73 6.58
C VAL A 169 -26.89 1.58 6.49
N SER A 170 -26.95 2.84 6.90
CA SER A 170 -25.80 3.75 6.90
C SER A 170 -24.66 3.27 7.82
N SER A 171 -25.00 2.79 9.02
CA SER A 171 -24.05 2.18 9.96
C SER A 171 -23.43 0.90 9.39
N GLY A 172 -24.23 0.03 8.79
CA GLY A 172 -23.74 -1.18 8.12
C GLY A 172 -22.76 -0.87 6.98
N VAL A 173 -23.09 0.10 6.12
CA VAL A 173 -22.20 0.57 5.05
C VAL A 173 -20.90 1.16 5.62
N TYR A 174 -20.98 1.97 6.68
CA TYR A 174 -19.80 2.56 7.33
C TYR A 174 -18.86 1.49 7.91
N LEU A 175 -19.41 0.48 8.60
CA LEU A 175 -18.65 -0.63 9.17
C LEU A 175 -17.98 -1.49 8.09
N VAL A 176 -18.69 -1.81 7.00
CA VAL A 176 -18.13 -2.57 5.86
C VAL A 176 -17.07 -1.75 5.12
N ALA A 177 -17.30 -0.46 4.89
CA ALA A 177 -16.31 0.40 4.24
C ALA A 177 -15.01 0.48 5.06
N GLY A 178 -15.12 0.64 6.38
CA GLY A 178 -13.96 0.64 7.30
C GLY A 178 -13.22 -0.71 7.32
N SER A 179 -13.95 -1.84 7.32
CA SER A 179 -13.34 -3.18 7.36
C SER A 179 -12.63 -3.57 6.06
N VAL A 180 -13.02 -2.99 4.91
CA VAL A 180 -12.39 -3.27 3.60
C VAL A 180 -11.27 -2.27 3.29
N ALA A 181 -11.49 -0.96 3.48
CA ALA A 181 -10.52 0.06 3.08
C ALA A 181 -9.22 0.01 3.90
N GLY A 182 -9.31 -0.23 5.22
CA GLY A 182 -8.14 -0.28 6.11
C GLY A 182 -7.12 -1.37 5.74
N PRO A 183 -7.52 -2.64 5.59
CA PRO A 183 -6.64 -3.72 5.17
C PRO A 183 -6.04 -3.52 3.77
N ILE A 184 -6.80 -2.96 2.81
CA ILE A 184 -6.28 -2.65 1.47
C ILE A 184 -5.15 -1.63 1.56
N GLN A 185 -5.36 -0.52 2.29
CA GLN A 185 -4.34 0.52 2.45
C GLN A 185 -3.06 -0.01 3.11
N LYS A 186 -3.18 -0.85 4.15
CA LYS A 186 -2.05 -1.54 4.79
C LYS A 186 -1.33 -2.50 3.83
N SER A 187 -2.09 -3.25 3.02
CA SER A 187 -1.51 -4.18 2.04
C SER A 187 -0.71 -3.44 0.97
N THR A 188 -1.23 -2.32 0.44
CA THR A 188 -0.50 -1.48 -0.51
C THR A 188 0.75 -0.87 0.10
N GLN A 189 0.71 -0.41 1.36
CA GLN A 189 1.90 0.07 2.08
C GLN A 189 2.95 -1.03 2.24
N ASN A 190 2.55 -2.24 2.67
CA ASN A 190 3.46 -3.38 2.81
C ASN A 190 4.09 -3.81 1.47
N ILE A 191 3.30 -3.79 0.38
CA ILE A 191 3.81 -4.06 -0.98
C ILE A 191 4.84 -3.00 -1.39
N SER A 192 4.59 -1.71 -1.12
CA SER A 192 5.54 -0.64 -1.42
C SER A 192 6.86 -0.80 -0.67
N LEU A 193 6.80 -1.07 0.65
CA LEU A 193 7.99 -1.32 1.47
C LEU A 193 8.76 -2.57 1.03
N SER A 194 8.04 -3.61 0.60
CA SER A 194 8.66 -4.83 0.06
C SER A 194 9.35 -4.57 -1.28
N ALA A 195 8.72 -3.80 -2.17
CA ALA A 195 9.31 -3.42 -3.46
C ALA A 195 10.56 -2.55 -3.30
N GLU A 196 10.55 -1.60 -2.37
CA GLU A 196 11.71 -0.77 -2.02
C GLU A 196 12.86 -1.63 -1.46
N SER A 197 12.56 -2.55 -0.54
CA SER A 197 13.53 -3.52 -0.01
C SER A 197 14.14 -4.42 -1.10
N VAL A 198 13.34 -4.88 -2.06
CA VAL A 198 13.79 -5.67 -3.21
C VAL A 198 14.65 -4.84 -4.17
N SER A 199 14.35 -3.55 -4.36
CA SER A 199 15.16 -2.64 -5.17
C SER A 199 16.56 -2.48 -4.57
N SER A 200 16.66 -2.14 -3.28
CA SER A 200 17.95 -1.98 -2.60
C SER A 200 18.77 -3.29 -2.55
N ALA A 201 18.10 -4.43 -2.34
CA ALA A 201 18.77 -5.73 -2.41
C ALA A 201 19.31 -6.03 -3.82
N SER A 202 18.57 -5.65 -4.87
CA SER A 202 18.99 -5.83 -6.26
C SER A 202 20.17 -4.94 -6.63
N GLU A 203 20.19 -3.68 -6.17
CA GLU A 203 21.33 -2.76 -6.32
C GLU A 203 22.59 -3.28 -5.61
N GLN A 204 22.45 -3.81 -4.39
CA GLN A 204 23.55 -4.41 -3.65
C GLN A 204 24.10 -5.67 -4.36
N ILE A 205 23.22 -6.52 -4.91
CA ILE A 205 23.63 -7.69 -5.69
C ILE A 205 24.33 -7.27 -6.98
N ALA A 206 23.84 -6.25 -7.69
CA ALA A 206 24.47 -5.74 -8.91
C ALA A 206 25.89 -5.18 -8.63
N SER A 207 26.04 -4.39 -7.57
CA SER A 207 27.35 -3.89 -7.10
C SER A 207 28.31 -5.03 -6.74
N SER A 208 27.84 -6.01 -5.96
CA SER A 208 28.62 -7.18 -5.56
C SER A 208 29.05 -8.04 -6.77
N SER A 209 28.15 -8.19 -7.75
CA SER A 209 28.43 -8.92 -9.00
C SER A 209 29.47 -8.20 -9.86
N GLN A 210 29.42 -6.86 -9.91
CA GLN A 210 30.42 -6.06 -10.63
C GLN A 210 31.81 -6.16 -9.97
N GLN A 211 31.87 -6.11 -8.63
CA GLN A 211 33.11 -6.33 -7.88
C GLN A 211 33.68 -7.73 -8.09
N LEU A 212 32.83 -8.77 -8.02
CA LEU A 212 33.23 -10.15 -8.27
C LEU A 212 33.75 -10.35 -9.70
N SER A 213 33.11 -9.75 -10.69
CA SER A 213 33.56 -9.78 -12.10
C SER A 213 34.93 -9.11 -12.30
N SER A 214 35.15 -7.97 -11.63
CA SER A 214 36.47 -7.30 -11.63
C SER A 214 37.54 -8.18 -11.00
N GLY A 215 37.30 -8.73 -9.80
CA GLY A 215 38.25 -9.60 -9.11
C GLY A 215 38.52 -10.92 -9.85
N ALA A 216 37.52 -11.47 -10.55
CA ALA A 216 37.70 -12.64 -11.42
C ALA A 216 38.58 -12.32 -12.63
N THR A 217 38.49 -11.11 -13.18
CA THR A 217 39.37 -10.65 -14.27
C THR A 217 40.82 -10.45 -13.77
N GLU A 218 41.00 -9.84 -12.60
CA GLU A 218 42.34 -9.71 -11.96
C GLU A 218 42.95 -11.08 -11.65
N GLN A 219 42.17 -12.04 -11.14
CA GLN A 219 42.62 -13.42 -10.92
C GLN A 219 43.00 -14.12 -12.22
N ALA A 220 42.26 -13.91 -13.32
CA ALA A 220 42.61 -14.47 -14.62
C ALA A 220 43.96 -13.94 -15.11
N SER A 221 44.21 -12.63 -15.04
CA SER A 221 45.50 -12.05 -15.41
C SER A 221 46.65 -12.52 -14.50
N ALA A 222 46.42 -12.67 -13.19
CA ALA A 222 47.42 -13.22 -12.28
C ALA A 222 47.74 -14.70 -12.59
N LEU A 223 46.76 -15.48 -13.06
CA LEU A 223 46.97 -16.86 -13.52
C LEU A 223 47.71 -16.92 -14.86
N GLU A 224 47.47 -15.99 -15.78
CA GLU A 224 48.24 -15.85 -17.02
C GLU A 224 49.72 -15.53 -16.72
N GLU A 225 49.98 -14.55 -15.86
CA GLU A 225 51.35 -14.18 -15.42
C GLU A 225 52.05 -15.34 -14.70
N THR A 226 51.34 -16.04 -13.81
CA THR A 226 51.86 -17.25 -13.13
C THR A 226 52.18 -18.37 -14.12
N SER A 227 51.35 -18.54 -15.17
CA SER A 227 51.57 -19.56 -16.20
C SER A 227 52.80 -19.25 -17.05
N ALA A 228 52.98 -17.99 -17.47
CA ALA A 228 54.17 -17.55 -18.17
C ALA A 228 55.45 -17.72 -17.33
N ALA A 229 55.40 -17.39 -16.04
CA ALA A 229 56.51 -17.64 -15.12
C ALA A 229 56.84 -19.13 -14.96
N LEU A 230 55.82 -20.02 -14.96
CA LEU A 230 56.03 -21.47 -14.94
C LEU A 230 56.65 -21.99 -16.25
N GLU A 231 56.29 -21.45 -17.41
CA GLU A 231 56.93 -21.78 -18.69
C GLU A 231 58.41 -21.35 -18.70
N GLU A 232 58.73 -20.16 -18.20
CA GLU A 232 60.11 -19.69 -18.08
C GLU A 232 60.93 -20.54 -17.09
N ILE A 233 60.37 -20.90 -15.94
CA ILE A 233 61.00 -21.81 -14.97
C ILE A 233 61.22 -23.20 -15.56
N ALA A 234 60.25 -23.74 -16.32
CA ALA A 234 60.40 -25.02 -16.99
C ALA A 234 61.53 -24.98 -18.05
N SER A 235 61.60 -23.91 -18.83
CA SER A 235 62.67 -23.66 -19.80
C SER A 235 64.06 -23.57 -19.13
N MET A 236 64.19 -22.80 -18.06
CA MET A 236 65.42 -22.71 -17.27
C MET A 236 65.79 -24.06 -16.63
N THR A 237 64.81 -24.85 -16.19
CA THR A 237 65.05 -26.19 -15.63
C THR A 237 65.59 -27.14 -16.70
N GLY A 238 65.07 -27.07 -17.94
CA GLY A 238 65.62 -27.78 -19.10
C GLY A 238 67.05 -27.37 -19.41
N GLN A 239 67.33 -26.07 -19.51
CA GLN A 239 68.70 -25.57 -19.73
C GLN A 239 69.67 -25.98 -18.62
N ASN A 240 69.22 -25.99 -17.36
CA ASN A 240 70.04 -26.44 -16.23
C ASN A 240 70.34 -27.95 -16.31
N ALA A 241 69.42 -28.77 -16.82
CA ALA A 241 69.67 -30.17 -17.10
C ALA A 241 70.68 -30.35 -18.25
N ASP A 242 70.49 -29.63 -19.37
CA ASP A 242 71.44 -29.63 -20.50
C ASP A 242 72.85 -29.18 -20.09
N HIS A 243 72.95 -28.18 -19.20
CA HIS A 243 74.23 -27.74 -18.63
C HIS A 243 74.85 -28.77 -17.69
N ALA A 244 74.05 -29.50 -16.91
CA ALA A 244 74.54 -30.59 -16.06
C ALA A 244 75.08 -31.76 -16.91
N ASP A 245 74.37 -32.14 -17.96
CA ASP A 245 74.81 -33.18 -18.92
C ASP A 245 76.07 -32.75 -19.68
N GLN A 246 76.18 -31.48 -20.08
CA GLN A 246 77.42 -30.94 -20.66
C GLN A 246 78.58 -30.97 -19.66
N ALA A 247 78.35 -30.60 -18.40
CA ALA A 247 79.38 -30.67 -17.35
C ALA A 247 79.84 -32.11 -17.08
N ASP A 248 78.92 -33.08 -17.05
CA ASP A 248 79.25 -34.50 -16.92
C ASP A 248 80.08 -35.01 -18.11
N ASN A 249 79.76 -34.60 -19.34
CA ASN A 249 80.56 -34.93 -20.52
C ASN A 249 81.96 -34.30 -20.48
N TYR A 250 82.09 -33.02 -20.09
CA TYR A 250 83.41 -32.41 -19.87
C TYR A 250 84.21 -33.14 -18.77
N MET A 251 83.55 -33.60 -17.70
CA MET A 251 84.21 -34.38 -16.64
C MET A 251 84.66 -35.77 -17.12
N LYS A 252 83.93 -36.41 -18.05
CA LYS A 252 84.40 -37.64 -18.73
C LYS A 252 85.63 -37.37 -19.59
N ASP A 253 85.63 -36.31 -20.40
CA ASP A 253 86.78 -35.93 -21.24
C ASP A 253 88.02 -35.61 -20.39
N VAL A 254 87.84 -34.85 -19.30
CA VAL A 254 88.90 -34.59 -18.31
C VAL A 254 89.38 -35.90 -17.67
N SER A 255 88.49 -36.86 -17.37
CA SER A 255 88.89 -38.17 -16.85
C SER A 255 89.68 -39.02 -17.86
N VAL A 256 89.48 -38.82 -19.18
CA VAL A 256 90.30 -39.46 -20.22
C VAL A 256 91.67 -38.79 -20.29
N LEU A 257 91.72 -37.46 -20.34
CA LEU A 257 92.96 -36.66 -20.32
C LEU A 257 93.82 -36.96 -19.09
N VAL A 258 93.23 -37.14 -17.91
CA VAL A 258 93.95 -37.50 -16.68
C VAL A 258 94.56 -38.90 -16.76
N LYS A 259 93.89 -39.87 -17.41
CA LYS A 259 94.45 -41.22 -17.64
C LYS A 259 95.57 -41.22 -18.67
N GLU A 260 95.46 -40.39 -19.71
CA GLU A 260 96.53 -40.19 -20.70
C GLU A 260 97.75 -39.56 -20.03
N ALA A 261 97.56 -38.50 -19.23
CA ALA A 261 98.62 -37.88 -18.44
C ALA A 261 99.23 -38.81 -17.37
N GLU A 262 98.46 -39.73 -16.79
CA GLU A 262 98.96 -40.78 -15.89
C GLU A 262 99.88 -41.76 -16.64
N SER A 263 99.48 -42.18 -17.84
CA SER A 263 100.30 -43.02 -18.74
C SER A 263 101.60 -42.32 -19.15
N ASP A 264 101.51 -41.05 -19.59
CA ASP A 264 102.67 -40.24 -19.96
C ASP A 264 103.64 -40.06 -18.78
N MET A 265 103.11 -39.87 -17.57
CA MET A 265 103.92 -39.81 -16.34
C MET A 265 104.59 -41.15 -16.01
N GLU A 266 103.92 -42.28 -16.24
CA GLU A 266 104.54 -43.61 -16.08
C GLU A 266 105.68 -43.83 -17.09
N GLU A 267 105.51 -43.39 -18.34
CA GLU A 267 106.56 -43.40 -19.36
C GLU A 267 107.71 -42.44 -19.03
N LEU A 268 107.40 -41.24 -18.52
CA LEU A 268 108.40 -40.29 -18.02
C LEU A 268 109.24 -40.88 -16.88
N VAL A 269 108.60 -41.56 -15.92
CA VAL A 269 109.28 -42.26 -14.82
C VAL A 269 110.18 -43.38 -15.36
N LYS A 270 109.73 -44.16 -16.34
CA LYS A 270 110.57 -45.17 -17.03
C LYS A 270 111.77 -44.53 -17.71
N HIS A 271 111.60 -43.40 -18.39
CA HIS A 271 112.71 -42.66 -19.00
C HIS A 271 113.71 -42.12 -17.96
N VAL A 272 113.23 -41.52 -16.87
CA VAL A 272 114.10 -41.02 -15.78
C VAL A 272 114.85 -42.18 -15.10
N ALA A 273 114.19 -43.32 -14.86
CA ALA A 273 114.84 -44.52 -14.33
C ALA A 273 115.94 -45.03 -15.28
N ARG A 274 115.67 -45.07 -16.59
CA ARG A 274 116.66 -45.42 -17.62
C ARG A 274 117.84 -44.44 -17.64
N ILE A 275 117.58 -43.13 -17.55
CA ILE A 275 118.62 -42.09 -17.47
C ILE A 275 119.50 -42.31 -16.23
N ASN A 276 118.89 -42.63 -15.08
CA ASN A 276 119.63 -42.89 -13.85
C ASN A 276 120.50 -44.17 -13.96
N GLN A 277 119.97 -45.23 -14.56
CA GLN A 277 120.74 -46.44 -14.88
C GLN A 277 121.92 -46.14 -15.81
N THR A 278 121.69 -45.47 -16.95
CA THR A 278 122.77 -45.09 -17.89
C THR A 278 123.76 -44.12 -17.24
N GLY A 279 123.31 -43.25 -16.33
CA GLY A 279 124.17 -42.41 -15.50
C GLY A 279 125.07 -43.23 -14.56
N ASN A 280 124.54 -44.30 -13.97
CA ASN A 280 125.29 -45.21 -13.10
C ASN A 280 126.26 -46.11 -13.90
N GLU A 281 125.88 -46.54 -15.11
CA GLU A 281 126.78 -47.18 -16.09
C GLU A 281 127.92 -46.22 -16.48
N THR A 282 127.60 -44.95 -16.72
CA THR A 282 128.59 -43.89 -17.00
C THR A 282 129.49 -43.63 -15.80
N ALA A 283 128.97 -43.62 -14.58
CA ALA A 283 129.77 -43.54 -13.35
C ALA A 283 130.67 -44.78 -13.16
N GLY A 284 130.19 -45.96 -13.56
CA GLY A 284 130.99 -47.17 -13.69
C GLY A 284 132.16 -46.97 -14.66
N ILE A 285 131.91 -46.44 -15.86
CA ILE A 285 132.96 -46.10 -16.84
C ILE A 285 133.94 -45.07 -16.26
N ILE A 286 133.47 -44.02 -15.58
CA ILE A 286 134.31 -43.02 -14.90
C ILE A 286 135.22 -43.72 -13.88
N LYS A 287 134.69 -44.64 -13.07
CA LYS A 287 135.49 -45.39 -12.09
C LYS A 287 136.54 -46.29 -12.76
N THR A 288 136.21 -46.94 -13.88
CA THR A 288 137.19 -47.68 -14.69
C THR A 288 138.25 -46.74 -15.27
N VAL A 289 137.87 -45.52 -15.68
CA VAL A 289 138.80 -44.49 -16.16
C VAL A 289 139.69 -43.97 -15.03
N GLU A 290 139.18 -43.80 -13.81
CA GLU A 290 139.99 -43.48 -12.62
C GLU A 290 140.96 -44.62 -12.27
N GLU A 291 140.54 -45.88 -12.41
CA GLU A 291 141.38 -47.05 -12.15
C GLU A 291 142.48 -47.20 -13.21
N ILE A 292 142.16 -46.94 -14.49
CA ILE A 292 143.14 -46.81 -15.60
C ILE A 292 144.07 -45.61 -15.35
N ALA A 293 143.54 -44.46 -14.92
CA ALA A 293 144.34 -43.27 -14.64
C ALA A 293 145.25 -43.49 -13.43
N PHE A 294 144.82 -44.26 -12.42
CA PHE A 294 145.64 -44.64 -11.29
C PHE A 294 146.74 -45.63 -11.69
N GLN A 295 146.46 -46.66 -12.51
CA GLN A 295 147.50 -47.52 -13.09
C GLN A 295 148.50 -46.73 -13.95
N THR A 296 148.01 -45.78 -14.74
CA THR A 296 148.82 -44.89 -15.59
C THR A 296 149.70 -43.99 -14.71
N ASN A 297 149.14 -43.41 -13.66
CA ASN A 297 149.86 -42.56 -12.70
C ASN A 297 150.87 -43.36 -11.87
N LEU A 298 150.58 -44.60 -11.49
CA LEU A 298 151.54 -45.47 -10.79
C LEU A 298 152.73 -45.83 -11.71
N SER A 299 152.45 -46.05 -12.99
CA SER A 299 153.47 -46.26 -14.02
C SER A 299 154.32 -45.01 -14.25
N ALA A 300 153.69 -43.83 -14.29
CA ALA A 300 154.36 -42.54 -14.44
C ALA A 300 155.17 -42.12 -13.18
N LEU A 301 154.67 -42.42 -11.97
CA LEU A 301 155.35 -42.08 -10.72
C LEU A 301 156.62 -42.90 -10.50
N ASN A 302 156.65 -44.15 -10.98
CA ASN A 302 157.88 -44.94 -11.04
C ASN A 302 158.91 -44.37 -12.04
N ALA A 303 158.47 -43.69 -13.10
CA ALA A 303 159.36 -42.96 -14.00
C ALA A 303 159.81 -41.58 -13.44
N ALA A 304 159.00 -40.95 -12.60
CA ALA A 304 159.21 -39.57 -12.13
C ALA A 304 160.23 -39.41 -10.98
N ARG A 305 160.88 -40.48 -10.49
CA ARG A 305 161.93 -40.39 -9.44
C ARG A 305 163.30 -39.91 -9.96
N GLY A 306 163.33 -39.15 -11.05
CA GLY A 306 164.52 -38.56 -11.65
C GLY A 306 164.22 -37.28 -12.45
N GLY A 307 164.03 -36.14 -11.77
CA GLY A 307 163.88 -34.83 -12.43
C GLY A 307 163.38 -33.73 -11.49
N CYS A 308 164.06 -32.57 -11.46
CA CYS A 308 163.83 -31.50 -10.47
C CYS A 308 162.73 -30.48 -10.85
N PRO A 309 162.19 -29.70 -9.87
CA PRO A 309 160.98 -28.88 -10.03
C PRO A 309 161.20 -27.34 -9.98
N GLY A 310 160.16 -26.56 -10.35
CA GLY A 310 160.16 -25.09 -10.15
C GLY A 310 158.86 -24.34 -10.49
N ARG A 311 158.11 -23.96 -9.44
CA ARG A 311 157.32 -22.71 -9.15
C ARG A 311 157.30 -21.60 -10.23
N GLY A 312 156.26 -20.76 -10.44
CA GLY A 312 154.94 -20.56 -9.80
C GLY A 312 154.71 -19.09 -9.30
N SER A 313 153.67 -18.35 -9.76
CA SER A 313 153.09 -17.13 -9.09
C SER A 313 151.87 -16.45 -9.78
N ARG A 314 150.86 -16.11 -8.94
CA ARG A 314 149.85 -15.01 -8.91
C ARG A 314 149.27 -14.24 -10.15
N SER A 315 147.93 -14.18 -10.16
CA SER A 315 147.00 -13.00 -10.30
C SER A 315 146.56 -12.39 -11.67
N GLY A 316 145.28 -11.98 -11.74
CA GLY A 316 144.58 -11.24 -12.81
C GLY A 316 143.33 -11.97 -13.36
N PHE A 317 142.32 -11.37 -14.02
CA PHE A 317 141.80 -9.99 -14.10
C PHE A 317 140.37 -10.06 -14.75
N CYS A 318 139.71 -8.93 -15.00
CA CYS A 318 138.32 -8.83 -15.52
C CYS A 318 138.07 -9.30 -16.99
N SER A 319 136.77 -9.47 -17.32
CA SER A 319 136.05 -9.01 -18.54
C SER A 319 135.55 -10.02 -19.61
N GLY A 320 134.29 -9.80 -20.06
CA GLY A 320 134.00 -9.64 -21.51
C GLY A 320 133.23 -10.70 -22.34
N GLY A 321 131.88 -10.61 -22.40
CA GLY A 321 131.16 -10.21 -23.63
C GLY A 321 130.54 -11.21 -24.65
N ARG A 322 129.44 -10.73 -25.32
CA ARG A 322 128.72 -11.21 -26.55
C ARG A 322 127.89 -12.52 -26.38
N ARG A 323 126.76 -12.83 -27.06
CA ARG A 323 125.81 -12.23 -28.06
C ARG A 323 124.39 -12.87 -27.79
N GLY A 324 123.26 -12.68 -28.50
CA GLY A 324 122.84 -11.84 -29.64
C GLY A 324 121.56 -12.36 -30.35
N GLU A 325 120.87 -11.48 -31.11
CA GLU A 325 119.91 -11.74 -32.23
C GLU A 325 118.60 -12.57 -32.04
N GLU A 326 117.47 -11.85 -31.91
CA GLU A 326 116.27 -11.74 -32.81
C GLU A 326 115.76 -12.89 -33.74
N PRO A 327 114.54 -12.81 -34.36
CA PRO A 327 113.25 -12.18 -33.97
C PRO A 327 111.96 -12.97 -34.43
N GLY A 328 110.74 -12.44 -34.18
CA GLY A 328 109.72 -12.32 -35.26
C GLY A 328 108.27 -12.87 -35.10
N SER A 329 107.29 -12.04 -35.55
CA SER A 329 105.85 -12.31 -35.85
C SER A 329 104.90 -12.74 -34.70
N ALA A 330 103.69 -12.20 -34.45
CA ALA A 330 102.63 -11.50 -35.22
C ALA A 330 101.70 -12.40 -36.06
N PHE A 331 100.37 -12.41 -35.77
CA PHE A 331 99.29 -11.91 -36.66
C PHE A 331 97.87 -12.02 -36.03
N CYS A 332 96.87 -11.38 -36.65
CA CYS A 332 95.49 -11.23 -36.15
C CYS A 332 94.43 -12.09 -36.90
N ARG A 333 93.17 -12.00 -36.40
CA ARG A 333 91.85 -12.48 -36.90
C ARG A 333 91.35 -13.76 -36.19
N GLY A 334 90.08 -13.90 -35.84
CA GLY A 334 88.94 -12.96 -35.92
C GLY A 334 87.72 -13.56 -36.61
N ARG A 335 86.69 -13.86 -35.83
CA ARG A 335 85.25 -13.78 -36.16
C ARG A 335 84.46 -13.66 -34.87
#